data_AF-A0A926AH33-F1
#
_entry.id   AF-A0A926AH33-F1
#
_cell.length_a   1.000
_cell.length_b   1.000
_cell.length_c   1.000
_cell.angle_alpha   90.00
_cell.angle_beta   90.00
_cell.angle_gamma   90.00
#
_symmetry.space_group_name_H-M   'P 1'
#
loop_
_entity.id
_entity.type
_entity.pdbx_description
1 polymer ?
#
loop_
_entity_poly.entity_id
_entity_poly.type
_entity_poly.pdbx_seq_one_letter_code
_entity_poly.pdbx_strand_id
1 'polypeptide(L)'
;MVNQLVSPNLHVVLLHAPLGLLFVGLAIELFSFLGWRRSAFRVAGRWMILVGTLAAVPAAMSGMYALRDVTGRGIEGASQLPWRDVLQESKLVKADAGEAWEHMIRHTWAMSLATAALLLVVLVWLSASDAVRAKLHFLLLLITLGAIGAMGWGAWHGGEGVYRHAVGVEPESAEHENETKVAATSPASAPTIDGQRIARNIEYYLPPIQMHVIFAGCVVSLSIVALGLAIRNATTRPATMDDMDDLAAALSPQPLDDPFLPAEQRARLADTAIMPALRPHYLPASRFWLLAGLMGVLTAVFGIWVLARAADYNVLDYRGIWEQIRNPDQLNGVSNGGSGTGVETSLKLTRRMAHVIAGSSIIVLTLLLAIFTRIAPRKRMFVMFLGLLLLATIAAQVWLGTLLLFDTNSGSMRAFN
;
A
#
# COMPACT_ATOMS: atom_id res chain seq x y z
N MET A 1 7.51 24.10 26.30
CA MET A 1 6.31 23.24 26.46
C MET A 1 6.24 22.38 25.22
N VAL A 2 6.26 21.05 25.37
CA VAL A 2 6.32 20.12 24.22
C VAL A 2 4.89 19.66 23.96
N ASN A 3 4.24 20.26 22.96
CA ASN A 3 2.97 19.75 22.44
C ASN A 3 3.20 18.29 22.04
N GLN A 4 2.47 17.35 22.66
CA GLN A 4 2.60 15.96 22.29
C GLN A 4 2.04 15.80 20.87
N LEU A 5 2.83 15.17 19.99
CA LEU A 5 2.30 14.72 18.70
C LEU A 5 1.15 13.78 19.01
N VAL A 6 0.03 13.98 18.34
CA VAL A 6 -1.12 13.12 18.57
C VAL A 6 -0.74 11.72 18.10
N SER A 7 -0.74 10.77 19.05
CA SER A 7 -0.59 9.30 18.89
C SER A 7 0.29 8.85 17.71
N PRO A 8 1.42 8.15 17.91
CA PRO A 8 2.48 8.00 16.92
C PRO A 8 1.93 7.77 15.51
N ASN A 9 1.90 8.84 14.72
CA ASN A 9 1.33 8.78 13.39
C ASN A 9 2.38 8.15 12.47
N LEU A 10 2.26 6.84 12.26
CA LEU A 10 3.18 6.08 11.40
C LEU A 10 3.28 6.69 9.99
N HIS A 11 2.28 7.43 9.51
CA HIS A 11 2.36 8.14 8.23
C HIS A 11 3.58 9.07 8.16
N VAL A 12 3.84 9.84 9.22
CA VAL A 12 4.98 10.78 9.28
C VAL A 12 6.29 10.02 9.19
N VAL A 13 6.40 8.84 9.80
CA VAL A 13 7.59 7.99 9.69
C VAL A 13 7.71 7.41 8.28
N LEU A 14 6.61 6.92 7.73
CA LEU A 14 6.57 6.21 6.45
C LEU A 14 6.74 7.11 5.22
N LEU A 15 6.41 8.40 5.29
CA LEU A 15 6.45 9.28 4.12
C LEU A 15 7.87 9.71 3.71
N HIS A 16 8.82 9.77 4.64
CA HIS A 16 10.15 10.32 4.37
C HIS A 16 11.01 9.40 3.52
N ALA A 17 11.03 8.10 3.84
CA ALA A 17 11.82 7.10 3.12
C ALA A 17 11.49 7.02 1.61
N PRO A 18 10.22 6.87 1.17
CA PRO A 18 9.88 6.82 -0.24
C PRO A 18 10.23 8.13 -0.97
N LEU A 19 9.97 9.29 -0.35
CA LEU A 19 10.33 10.58 -0.94
C LEU A 19 11.85 10.68 -1.16
N GLY A 20 12.65 10.39 -0.15
CA GLY A 20 14.12 10.41 -0.27
C GLY A 20 14.64 9.49 -1.37
N LEU A 21 14.14 8.25 -1.43
CA LEU A 21 14.51 7.29 -2.48
C LEU A 21 14.11 7.78 -3.88
N LEU A 22 12.91 8.33 -4.04
CA LEU A 22 12.42 8.85 -5.31
C LEU A 22 13.24 10.05 -5.80
N PHE A 23 13.49 11.04 -4.93
CA PHE A 23 14.27 12.22 -5.27
C PHE A 23 15.72 11.86 -5.65
N VAL A 24 16.39 11.06 -4.82
CA VAL A 24 17.78 10.65 -5.10
C VAL A 24 17.84 9.77 -6.35
N GLY A 25 16.93 8.81 -6.49
CA GLY A 25 16.87 7.94 -7.68
C GLY A 25 16.63 8.71 -8.98
N LEU A 26 15.72 9.70 -8.95
CA LEU A 26 15.48 10.60 -10.09
C LEU A 26 16.72 11.44 -10.42
N ALA A 27 17.36 12.03 -9.41
CA ALA A 27 18.58 12.82 -9.62
C ALA A 27 19.67 11.97 -10.29
N ILE A 28 19.89 10.74 -9.81
CA ILE A 28 20.84 9.80 -10.43
C ILE A 28 20.49 9.53 -11.89
N GLU A 29 19.21 9.28 -12.22
CA GLU A 29 18.83 8.99 -13.60
C GLU A 29 18.99 10.23 -14.50
N LEU A 30 18.64 11.43 -14.00
CA LEU A 30 18.83 12.70 -14.69
C LEU A 30 20.30 13.01 -14.98
N PHE A 31 21.22 12.73 -14.06
CA PHE A 31 22.66 13.01 -14.25
C PHE A 31 23.41 11.87 -14.94
N SER A 32 22.77 10.74 -15.21
CA SER A 32 23.41 9.57 -15.83
C SER A 32 23.96 9.82 -17.25
N PHE A 33 23.55 10.90 -17.93
CA PHE A 33 24.09 11.27 -19.25
C PHE A 33 25.54 11.77 -19.20
N LEU A 34 26.06 12.20 -18.04
CA LEU A 34 27.43 12.73 -17.83
C LEU A 34 28.54 11.66 -17.88
N GLY A 35 28.35 10.59 -18.66
CA GLY A 35 29.34 9.52 -18.83
C GLY A 35 29.06 8.23 -18.05
N TRP A 36 28.03 8.19 -17.19
CA TRP A 36 27.69 7.02 -16.35
C TRP A 36 26.59 6.12 -16.92
N ARG A 37 26.44 6.08 -18.25
CA ARG A 37 25.31 5.38 -18.90
C ARG A 37 25.21 3.89 -18.56
N ARG A 38 26.34 3.24 -18.21
CA ARG A 38 26.45 1.80 -17.88
C ARG A 38 26.97 1.52 -16.45
N SER A 39 26.89 2.49 -15.54
CA SER A 39 27.45 2.32 -14.19
C SER A 39 26.50 1.57 -13.23
N ALA A 40 27.07 0.91 -12.23
CA ALA A 40 26.32 0.37 -11.09
C ALA A 40 25.50 1.46 -10.36
N PHE A 41 25.96 2.72 -10.43
CA PHE A 41 25.28 3.86 -9.86
C PHE A 41 23.90 4.12 -10.51
N ARG A 42 23.82 4.03 -11.84
CA ARG A 42 22.53 4.15 -12.55
C ARG A 42 21.57 3.02 -12.18
N VAL A 43 22.08 1.81 -12.02
CA VAL A 43 21.28 0.66 -11.55
C VAL A 43 20.72 0.94 -10.15
N ALA A 44 21.54 1.49 -9.25
CA ALA A 44 21.09 1.91 -7.92
C ALA A 44 19.97 2.96 -8.01
N GLY A 45 20.10 3.99 -8.84
CA GLY A 45 19.06 5.01 -9.03
C GLY A 45 17.71 4.43 -9.46
N ARG A 46 17.72 3.46 -10.39
CA ARG A 46 16.51 2.75 -10.83
C ARG A 46 15.88 1.90 -9.72
N TRP A 47 16.70 1.25 -8.89
CA TRP A 47 16.22 0.52 -7.73
C TRP A 47 15.61 1.46 -6.68
N MET A 48 16.23 2.63 -6.46
CA MET A 48 15.68 3.64 -5.55
C MET A 48 14.31 4.14 -6.04
N ILE A 49 14.14 4.40 -7.34
CA ILE A 49 12.83 4.77 -7.91
C ILE A 49 11.81 3.65 -7.70
N LEU A 50 12.19 2.40 -7.99
CA LEU A 50 11.31 1.24 -7.81
C LEU A 50 10.88 1.07 -6.34
N VAL A 51 11.83 0.99 -5.41
CA VAL A 51 11.55 0.79 -3.99
C VAL A 51 10.80 1.99 -3.41
N GLY A 52 11.20 3.21 -3.77
CA GLY A 52 10.52 4.44 -3.34
C GLY A 52 9.08 4.50 -3.81
N THR A 53 8.80 4.12 -5.07
CA THR A 53 7.43 4.04 -5.59
C THR A 53 6.59 3.00 -4.83
N LEU A 54 7.14 1.81 -4.59
CA LEU A 54 6.43 0.75 -3.89
C LEU A 54 6.17 1.09 -2.41
N ALA A 55 7.08 1.82 -1.77
CA ALA A 55 6.91 2.33 -0.40
C ALA A 55 5.98 3.54 -0.33
N ALA A 56 5.79 4.30 -1.42
CA ALA A 56 4.85 5.41 -1.47
C ALA A 56 3.39 4.96 -1.35
N VAL A 57 3.05 3.72 -1.74
CA VAL A 57 1.68 3.18 -1.62
C VAL A 57 1.22 3.02 -0.16
N PRO A 58 1.91 2.26 0.72
CA PRO A 58 1.53 2.20 2.13
C PRO A 58 1.64 3.57 2.82
N ALA A 59 2.57 4.44 2.41
CA ALA A 59 2.63 5.81 2.90
C ALA A 59 1.37 6.61 2.52
N ALA A 60 0.91 6.56 1.27
CA ALA A 60 -0.31 7.22 0.81
C ALA A 60 -1.56 6.68 1.51
N MET A 61 -1.69 5.36 1.65
CA MET A 61 -2.82 4.75 2.36
C MET A 61 -2.82 5.14 3.85
N SER A 62 -1.67 5.12 4.53
CA SER A 62 -1.56 5.62 5.91
C SER A 62 -1.88 7.12 6.02
N GLY A 63 -1.63 7.91 4.97
CA GLY A 63 -2.01 9.32 4.88
C GLY A 63 -3.52 9.52 4.81
N MET A 64 -4.25 8.64 4.12
CA MET A 64 -5.73 8.65 4.14
C MET A 64 -6.28 8.40 5.54
N TYR A 65 -5.69 7.46 6.28
CA TYR A 65 -6.02 7.25 7.69
C TYR A 65 -5.72 8.50 8.53
N ALA A 66 -4.54 9.08 8.37
CA ALA A 66 -4.16 10.31 9.08
C ALA A 66 -5.14 11.46 8.80
N LEU A 67 -5.55 11.67 7.55
CA LEU A 67 -6.52 12.70 7.17
C LEU A 67 -7.87 12.48 7.89
N ARG A 68 -8.37 11.24 7.88
CA ARG A 68 -9.61 10.90 8.57
C ARG A 68 -9.52 11.20 10.06
N ASP A 69 -8.42 10.75 10.69
CA ASP A 69 -8.18 10.89 12.12
C ASP A 69 -8.13 12.37 12.54
N VAL A 70 -7.38 13.21 11.82
CA VAL A 70 -7.31 14.65 12.15
C VAL A 70 -8.64 15.38 11.88
N THR A 71 -9.41 14.95 10.89
CA THR A 71 -10.69 15.60 10.55
C THR A 71 -11.76 15.29 11.58
N GLY A 72 -11.81 14.05 12.09
CA GLY A 72 -12.77 13.60 13.10
C GLY A 72 -12.42 13.97 14.55
N ARG A 73 -11.25 14.58 14.78
CA ARG A 73 -10.76 14.86 16.13
C ARG A 73 -11.65 15.88 16.85
N GLY A 74 -12.05 15.52 18.08
CA GLY A 74 -12.91 16.35 18.92
C GLY A 74 -14.40 16.25 18.58
N ILE A 75 -14.78 15.31 17.70
CA ILE A 75 -16.18 14.99 17.38
C ILE A 75 -16.52 13.66 18.06
N GLU A 76 -17.46 13.69 18.99
CA GLU A 76 -17.92 12.47 19.67
C GLU A 76 -18.57 11.53 18.66
N GLY A 77 -18.17 10.25 18.66
CA GLY A 77 -18.73 9.28 17.74
C GLY A 77 -18.38 9.50 16.25
N ALA A 78 -17.36 10.29 15.91
CA ALA A 78 -17.00 10.61 14.52
C ALA A 78 -16.92 9.40 13.57
N SER A 79 -16.53 8.23 14.07
CA SER A 79 -16.46 6.97 13.30
C SER A 79 -17.82 6.38 12.89
N GLN A 80 -18.91 6.87 13.45
CA GLN A 80 -20.28 6.41 13.20
C GLN A 80 -21.10 7.44 12.41
N LEU A 81 -20.61 8.68 12.30
CA LEU A 81 -21.28 9.74 11.58
C LEU A 81 -21.01 9.64 10.06
N PRO A 82 -21.99 10.04 9.22
CA PRO A 82 -21.74 10.26 7.80
C PRO A 82 -20.58 11.23 7.57
N TRP A 83 -19.78 10.99 6.53
CA TRP A 83 -18.59 11.82 6.26
C TRP A 83 -18.92 13.31 6.12
N ARG A 84 -20.07 13.62 5.52
CA ARG A 84 -20.58 14.98 5.38
C ARG A 84 -20.74 15.68 6.73
N ASP A 85 -21.26 14.98 7.72
CA ASP A 85 -21.53 15.53 9.05
C ASP A 85 -20.22 15.71 9.81
N VAL A 86 -19.28 14.76 9.69
CA VAL A 86 -17.91 14.91 10.21
C VAL A 86 -17.24 16.16 9.63
N LEU A 87 -17.34 16.39 8.32
CA LEU A 87 -16.79 17.60 7.69
C LEU A 87 -17.46 18.88 8.17
N GLN A 88 -18.78 18.87 8.34
CA GLN A 88 -19.53 20.01 8.86
C GLN A 88 -19.18 20.33 10.31
N GLU A 89 -18.75 19.35 11.09
CA GLU A 89 -18.36 19.56 12.48
C GLU A 89 -16.87 19.86 12.66
N SER A 90 -16.04 19.43 11.72
CA SER A 90 -14.60 19.46 11.82
C SER A 90 -14.02 20.86 12.05
N LYS A 91 -13.18 20.98 13.07
CA LYS A 91 -12.36 22.18 13.31
C LYS A 91 -11.44 22.47 12.13
N LEU A 92 -10.95 21.44 11.43
CA LEU A 92 -10.08 21.60 10.27
C LEU A 92 -10.77 22.37 9.12
N VAL A 93 -12.07 22.14 8.95
CA VAL A 93 -12.90 22.79 7.92
C VAL A 93 -13.36 24.18 8.36
N LYS A 94 -13.62 24.37 9.67
CA LYS A 94 -14.11 25.63 10.23
C LYS A 94 -13.02 26.65 10.54
N ALA A 95 -11.83 26.20 10.94
CA ALA A 95 -10.72 27.06 11.29
C ALA A 95 -10.20 27.82 10.07
N ASP A 96 -9.75 29.05 10.27
CA ASP A 96 -9.10 29.88 9.25
C ASP A 96 -9.84 29.91 7.91
N ALA A 97 -11.17 30.06 7.96
CA ALA A 97 -12.04 30.06 6.77
C ALA A 97 -11.92 28.80 5.86
N GLY A 98 -11.43 27.68 6.40
CA GLY A 98 -11.24 26.43 5.68
C GLY A 98 -9.90 26.31 4.94
N GLU A 99 -8.97 27.24 5.13
CA GLU A 99 -7.64 27.19 4.49
C GLU A 99 -6.90 25.89 4.83
N ALA A 100 -6.90 25.48 6.10
CA ALA A 100 -6.26 24.25 6.55
C ALA A 100 -6.79 23.01 5.81
N TRP A 101 -8.12 22.94 5.62
CA TRP A 101 -8.76 21.87 4.85
C TRP A 101 -8.39 21.90 3.38
N GLU A 102 -8.32 23.09 2.77
CA GLU A 102 -7.89 23.23 1.37
C GLU A 102 -6.45 22.72 1.17
N HIS A 103 -5.54 23.05 2.09
CA HIS A 103 -4.18 22.53 2.11
C HIS A 103 -4.17 20.99 2.19
N MET A 104 -4.99 20.38 3.05
CA MET A 104 -5.08 18.92 3.18
C MET A 104 -5.67 18.23 1.94
N ILE A 105 -6.68 18.84 1.29
CA ILE A 105 -7.22 18.34 0.03
C ILE A 105 -6.13 18.35 -1.06
N ARG A 106 -5.45 19.49 -1.25
CA ARG A 106 -4.41 19.62 -2.29
C ARG A 106 -3.26 18.65 -2.04
N HIS A 107 -2.82 18.52 -0.79
CA HIS A 107 -1.84 17.52 -0.38
C HIS A 107 -2.28 16.09 -0.77
N THR A 108 -3.50 15.71 -0.39
CA THR A 108 -4.04 14.36 -0.62
C THR A 108 -4.17 14.03 -2.10
N TRP A 109 -4.71 14.95 -2.90
CA TRP A 109 -4.82 14.78 -4.35
C TRP A 109 -3.46 14.66 -5.04
N ALA A 110 -2.53 15.57 -4.72
CA ALA A 110 -1.21 15.57 -5.30
C ALA A 110 -0.45 14.27 -5.01
N MET A 111 -0.45 13.83 -3.74
CA MET A 111 0.22 12.59 -3.32
C MET A 111 -0.42 11.35 -3.96
N SER A 112 -1.75 11.31 -4.03
CA SER A 112 -2.48 10.17 -4.63
C SER A 112 -2.23 10.05 -6.13
N LEU A 113 -2.35 11.17 -6.86
CA LEU A 113 -2.12 11.20 -8.31
C LEU A 113 -0.66 10.88 -8.66
N ALA A 114 0.29 11.45 -7.93
CA ALA A 114 1.70 11.16 -8.14
C ALA A 114 2.04 9.69 -7.87
N THR A 115 1.54 9.12 -6.78
CA THR A 115 1.74 7.70 -6.44
C THR A 115 1.15 6.79 -7.52
N ALA A 116 -0.05 7.08 -8.00
CA ALA A 116 -0.68 6.33 -9.09
C ALA A 116 0.13 6.41 -10.40
N ALA A 117 0.62 7.60 -10.77
CA ALA A 117 1.46 7.79 -11.94
C ALA A 117 2.78 7.02 -11.84
N LEU A 118 3.44 7.05 -10.68
CA LEU A 118 4.68 6.29 -10.45
C LEU A 118 4.43 4.78 -10.48
N LEU A 119 3.33 4.29 -9.91
CA LEU A 119 2.96 2.88 -9.99
C LEU A 119 2.75 2.42 -11.43
N LEU A 120 2.12 3.26 -12.27
CA LEU A 120 1.98 2.98 -13.69
C LEU A 120 3.35 2.91 -14.38
N VAL A 121 4.25 3.86 -14.09
CA VAL A 121 5.63 3.84 -14.61
C VAL A 121 6.36 2.55 -14.20
N VAL A 122 6.29 2.17 -12.93
CA VAL A 122 6.89 0.93 -12.42
C VAL A 122 6.29 -0.30 -13.08
N LEU A 123 4.97 -0.37 -13.23
CA LEU A 123 4.30 -1.50 -13.88
C LEU A 123 4.74 -1.63 -15.34
N VAL A 124 4.74 -0.53 -16.10
CA VAL A 124 5.21 -0.51 -17.50
C VAL A 124 6.68 -0.88 -17.57
N TRP A 125 7.51 -0.34 -16.69
CA TRP A 125 8.95 -0.63 -16.66
C TRP A 125 9.25 -2.11 -16.32
N LEU A 126 8.54 -2.70 -15.36
CA LEU A 126 8.73 -4.10 -14.99
C LEU A 126 8.22 -5.05 -16.06
N SER A 127 7.12 -4.71 -16.74
CA SER A 127 6.48 -5.54 -17.77
C SER A 127 7.13 -5.46 -19.15
N ALA A 128 7.77 -4.33 -19.47
CA ALA A 128 8.37 -4.08 -20.79
C ALA A 128 9.66 -4.89 -21.02
N SER A 129 9.86 -5.29 -22.29
CA SER A 129 11.15 -5.80 -22.77
C SER A 129 12.20 -4.70 -22.83
N ASP A 130 13.48 -5.07 -22.94
CA ASP A 130 14.58 -4.09 -22.94
C ASP A 130 14.51 -3.12 -24.11
N ALA A 131 14.12 -3.59 -25.29
CA ALA A 131 13.90 -2.75 -26.46
C ALA A 131 12.76 -1.74 -26.24
N VAL A 132 11.66 -2.17 -25.63
CA VAL A 132 10.52 -1.27 -25.31
C VAL A 132 10.93 -0.26 -24.24
N ARG A 133 11.66 -0.68 -23.21
CA ARG A 133 12.19 0.21 -22.17
C ARG A 133 13.10 1.28 -22.74
N ALA A 134 13.98 0.93 -23.68
CA ALA A 134 14.85 1.89 -24.33
C ALA A 134 14.06 2.96 -25.10
N LYS A 135 13.02 2.55 -25.85
CA LYS A 135 12.15 3.45 -26.62
C LYS A 135 11.30 4.36 -25.73
N LEU A 136 10.74 3.81 -24.64
CA LEU A 136 9.87 4.54 -23.72
C LEU A 136 10.64 5.32 -22.65
N HIS A 137 11.96 5.15 -22.55
CA HIS A 137 12.75 5.66 -21.43
C HIS A 137 12.53 7.15 -21.18
N PHE A 138 12.60 7.98 -22.23
CA PHE A 138 12.43 9.42 -22.11
C PHE A 138 11.02 9.79 -21.63
N LEU A 139 9.98 9.15 -22.18
CA LEU A 139 8.60 9.38 -21.76
C LEU A 139 8.38 8.98 -20.30
N LEU A 140 8.85 7.81 -19.89
CA LEU A 140 8.72 7.33 -18.51
C LEU A 140 9.50 8.23 -17.53
N LEU A 141 10.65 8.76 -17.94
CA LEU A 141 11.42 9.73 -17.15
C LEU A 141 10.67 11.04 -16.98
N LEU A 142 10.03 11.57 -18.03
CA LEU A 142 9.19 12.78 -17.93
C LEU A 142 8.00 12.59 -16.99
N ILE A 143 7.32 11.44 -17.06
CA ILE A 143 6.22 11.13 -16.14
C ILE A 143 6.73 11.03 -14.70
N THR A 144 7.89 10.40 -14.49
CA THR A 144 8.52 10.28 -13.16
C THR A 144 8.88 11.66 -12.60
N LEU A 145 9.48 12.54 -13.42
CA LEU A 145 9.80 13.91 -13.05
C LEU A 145 8.55 14.69 -12.67
N GLY A 146 7.49 14.63 -13.49
CA GLY A 146 6.21 15.28 -13.20
C GLY A 146 5.56 14.77 -11.91
N ALA A 147 5.58 13.46 -11.67
CA ALA A 147 5.03 12.86 -10.46
C ALA A 147 5.81 13.26 -9.20
N ILE A 148 7.14 13.28 -9.25
CA ILE A 148 7.97 13.74 -8.12
C ILE A 148 7.78 15.25 -7.88
N GLY A 149 7.63 16.04 -8.94
CA GLY A 149 7.25 17.46 -8.83
C GLY A 149 5.90 17.65 -8.13
N ALA A 150 4.90 16.85 -8.51
CA ALA A 150 3.59 16.84 -7.85
C ALA A 150 3.67 16.40 -6.37
N MET A 151 4.52 15.41 -6.03
CA MET A 151 4.80 15.06 -4.63
C MET A 151 5.45 16.22 -3.86
N GLY A 152 6.40 16.94 -4.47
CA GLY A 152 6.99 18.14 -3.87
C GLY A 152 5.96 19.23 -3.57
N TRP A 153 5.06 19.49 -4.53
CA TRP A 153 3.94 20.44 -4.34
C TRP A 153 2.96 19.97 -3.27
N GLY A 154 2.60 18.68 -3.26
CA GLY A 154 1.79 18.09 -2.20
C GLY A 154 2.46 18.19 -0.84
N ALA A 155 3.77 17.94 -0.74
CA ALA A 155 4.52 18.03 0.50
C ALA A 155 4.55 19.46 1.04
N TRP A 156 4.66 20.47 0.16
CA TRP A 156 4.51 21.87 0.55
C TRP A 156 3.14 22.14 1.19
N HIS A 157 2.04 21.73 0.55
CA HIS A 157 0.69 21.89 1.13
C HIS A 157 0.51 21.14 2.46
N GLY A 158 1.08 19.95 2.58
CA GLY A 158 1.09 19.20 3.84
C GLY A 158 1.85 19.95 4.94
N GLY A 159 3.01 20.49 4.61
CA GLY A 159 3.81 21.34 5.50
C GLY A 159 3.07 22.60 5.94
N GLU A 160 2.41 23.30 5.03
CA GLU A 160 1.59 24.48 5.34
C GLU A 160 0.46 24.13 6.33
N GLY A 161 -0.24 23.01 6.11
CA GLY A 161 -1.25 22.53 7.07
C GLY A 161 -0.66 22.28 8.46
N VAL A 162 0.48 21.61 8.56
CA VAL A 162 1.10 21.31 9.86
C VAL A 162 1.67 22.56 10.52
N TYR A 163 2.48 23.35 9.80
CA TYR A 163 3.25 24.44 10.39
C TYR A 163 2.46 25.74 10.57
N ARG A 164 1.52 26.07 9.67
CA ARG A 164 0.70 27.28 9.80
C ARG A 164 -0.61 27.03 10.53
N HIS A 165 -1.25 25.89 10.29
CA HIS A 165 -2.58 25.59 10.82
C HIS A 165 -2.59 24.52 11.92
N ALA A 166 -1.41 24.10 12.40
CA ALA A 166 -1.26 23.12 13.47
C ALA A 166 -2.02 21.81 13.22
N VAL A 167 -2.20 21.41 11.95
CA VAL A 167 -2.90 20.16 11.61
C VAL A 167 -2.17 18.97 12.22
N GLY A 168 -2.89 18.16 12.99
CA GLY A 168 -2.32 17.01 13.69
C GLY A 168 -1.60 17.34 15.01
N VAL A 169 -1.72 18.57 15.51
CA VAL A 169 -1.25 18.97 16.85
C VAL A 169 -2.45 19.02 17.79
N GLU A 170 -2.32 18.42 18.97
CA GLU A 170 -3.31 18.56 20.03
C GLU A 170 -3.19 19.97 20.64
N PRO A 171 -4.26 20.78 20.64
CA PRO A 171 -4.26 21.99 21.43
C PRO A 171 -4.09 21.58 22.90
N GLU A 172 -3.19 22.25 23.61
CA GLU A 172 -3.00 22.05 25.04
C GLU A 172 -4.35 22.27 25.74
N SER A 173 -5.03 21.17 26.11
CA SER A 173 -6.31 21.27 26.78
C SER A 173 -6.04 21.72 28.21
N ALA A 174 -6.75 22.76 28.65
CA ALA A 174 -6.73 23.21 30.05
C ALA A 174 -7.12 22.09 31.05
N GLU A 175 -7.65 20.96 30.55
CA GLU A 175 -8.03 19.79 31.34
C GLU A 175 -6.84 18.95 31.82
N HIS A 176 -5.70 18.92 31.12
CA HIS A 176 -4.52 18.20 31.62
C HIS A 176 -3.94 18.81 32.90
N GLU A 177 -4.18 20.11 33.14
CA GLU A 177 -3.83 20.74 34.42
C GLU A 177 -4.70 20.20 35.58
N ASN A 178 -5.93 19.75 35.29
CA ASN A 178 -6.84 19.19 36.28
C ASN A 178 -6.67 17.67 36.46
N GLU A 179 -6.39 16.89 35.41
CA GLU A 179 -6.17 15.43 35.55
C GLU A 179 -4.93 15.11 36.40
N THR A 180 -3.87 15.90 36.30
CA THR A 180 -2.68 15.74 37.14
C THR A 180 -2.99 15.97 38.63
N LYS A 181 -4.00 16.80 38.95
CA LYS A 181 -4.49 17.01 40.32
C LYS A 181 -5.43 15.90 40.80
N VAL A 182 -6.23 15.32 39.91
CA VAL A 182 -7.19 14.24 40.26
C VAL A 182 -6.49 12.88 40.39
N ALA A 183 -5.47 12.60 39.58
CA ALA A 183 -4.68 11.37 39.70
C ALA A 183 -3.93 11.25 41.04
N ALA A 184 -3.65 12.36 41.72
CA ALA A 184 -3.03 12.38 43.04
C ALA A 184 -3.99 12.00 44.18
N THR A 185 -5.31 11.92 43.94
CA THR A 185 -6.32 11.76 45.01
C THR A 185 -7.18 10.50 44.90
N SER A 186 -7.05 9.69 43.85
CA SER A 186 -7.85 8.45 43.70
C SER A 186 -7.20 7.25 44.40
N PRO A 187 -7.92 6.56 45.32
CA PRO A 187 -7.42 5.39 46.03
C PRO A 187 -7.16 4.20 45.10
N ALA A 188 -6.04 3.51 45.34
CA ALA A 188 -5.55 2.37 44.57
C ALA A 188 -6.63 1.28 44.44
N SER A 189 -7.27 1.22 43.28
CA SER A 189 -8.25 0.19 42.94
C SER A 189 -7.53 -1.08 42.50
N ALA A 190 -8.10 -2.23 42.89
CA ALA A 190 -7.56 -3.58 42.87
C ALA A 190 -7.01 -4.10 41.51
N PRO A 191 -6.14 -5.13 41.52
CA PRO A 191 -5.34 -5.54 40.36
C PRO A 191 -6.14 -6.43 39.40
N THR A 192 -6.82 -5.83 38.43
CA THR A 192 -7.21 -6.49 37.15
C THR A 192 -6.32 -6.02 35.99
N ILE A 193 -5.10 -5.56 36.28
CA ILE A 193 -4.42 -4.50 35.53
C ILE A 193 -3.46 -5.00 34.42
N ASP A 194 -3.00 -6.25 34.41
CA ASP A 194 -1.91 -6.63 33.49
C ASP A 194 -2.36 -6.80 32.03
N GLY A 195 -3.47 -7.50 31.78
CA GLY A 195 -3.93 -7.77 30.41
C GLY A 195 -4.36 -6.52 29.64
N GLN A 196 -5.16 -5.65 30.27
CA GLN A 196 -5.62 -4.40 29.65
C GLN A 196 -4.50 -3.37 29.47
N ARG A 197 -3.48 -3.39 30.35
CA ARG A 197 -2.31 -2.52 30.21
C ARG A 197 -1.43 -2.98 29.04
N ILE A 198 -1.21 -4.28 28.89
CA ILE A 198 -0.46 -4.82 27.74
C ILE A 198 -1.18 -4.52 26.43
N ALA A 199 -2.50 -4.74 26.36
CA ALA A 199 -3.28 -4.43 25.15
C ALA A 199 -3.17 -2.94 24.77
N ARG A 200 -3.33 -2.03 25.73
CA ARG A 200 -3.17 -0.58 25.49
C ARG A 200 -1.76 -0.20 25.03
N ASN A 201 -0.73 -0.81 25.62
CA ASN A 201 0.65 -0.55 25.21
C ASN A 201 0.91 -1.02 23.78
N ILE A 202 0.37 -2.19 23.38
CA ILE A 202 0.51 -2.68 22.01
C ILE A 202 -0.27 -1.79 21.04
N GLU A 203 -1.51 -1.42 21.37
CA GLU A 203 -2.36 -0.55 20.53
C GLU A 203 -1.74 0.83 20.29
N TYR A 204 -1.00 1.36 21.27
CA TYR A 204 -0.27 2.61 21.13
C TYR A 204 0.76 2.56 20.00
N TYR A 205 1.52 1.46 19.88
CA TYR A 205 2.55 1.31 18.83
C TYR A 205 2.01 0.72 17.53
N LEU A 206 0.92 -0.05 17.61
CA LEU A 206 0.32 -0.75 16.48
C LEU A 206 -1.19 -0.48 16.43
N PRO A 207 -1.64 0.75 16.09
CA PRO A 207 -3.06 1.05 15.96
C PRO A 207 -3.67 0.12 14.91
N PRO A 208 -4.65 -0.75 15.26
CA PRO A 208 -5.04 -1.87 14.38
C PRO A 208 -5.53 -1.44 13.01
N ILE A 209 -6.29 -0.35 12.95
CA ILE A 209 -6.81 0.23 11.70
C ILE A 209 -5.69 0.83 10.83
N GLN A 210 -4.70 1.48 11.45
CA GLN A 210 -3.57 2.04 10.72
C GLN A 210 -2.70 0.93 10.13
N MET A 211 -2.43 -0.12 10.92
CA MET A 211 -1.70 -1.30 10.47
C MET A 211 -2.44 -2.04 9.35
N HIS A 212 -3.77 -2.19 9.45
CA HIS A 212 -4.60 -2.75 8.39
C HIS A 212 -4.42 -1.99 7.07
N VAL A 213 -4.51 -0.66 7.10
CA VAL A 213 -4.40 0.19 5.92
C VAL A 213 -2.97 0.21 5.34
N ILE A 214 -1.93 0.18 6.20
CA ILE A 214 -0.53 0.06 5.76
C ILE A 214 -0.31 -1.28 5.05
N PHE A 215 -0.74 -2.39 5.64
CA PHE A 215 -0.56 -3.71 5.02
C PHE A 215 -1.39 -3.85 3.74
N ALA A 216 -2.58 -3.25 3.67
CA ALA A 216 -3.33 -3.15 2.42
C ALA A 216 -2.49 -2.48 1.32
N GLY A 217 -1.80 -1.37 1.63
CA GLY A 217 -0.87 -0.72 0.70
C GLY A 217 0.28 -1.63 0.27
N CYS A 218 0.85 -2.41 1.20
CA CYS A 218 1.88 -3.40 0.89
C CYS A 218 1.37 -4.51 -0.05
N VAL A 219 0.13 -5.00 0.12
CA VAL A 219 -0.49 -5.97 -0.80
C VAL A 219 -0.58 -5.42 -2.22
N VAL A 220 -1.01 -4.15 -2.36
CA VAL A 220 -1.08 -3.48 -3.66
C VAL A 220 0.30 -3.40 -4.31
N SER A 221 1.31 -2.92 -3.57
CA SER A 221 2.69 -2.82 -4.08
C SER A 221 3.25 -4.17 -4.54
N LEU A 222 3.11 -5.22 -3.74
CA LEU A 222 3.58 -6.56 -4.08
C LEU A 222 2.82 -7.13 -5.29
N SER A 223 1.52 -6.87 -5.39
CA SER A 223 0.70 -7.31 -6.53
C SER A 223 1.12 -6.62 -7.84
N ILE A 224 1.47 -5.33 -7.80
CA ILE A 224 1.98 -4.60 -8.98
C ILE A 224 3.33 -5.17 -9.44
N VAL A 225 4.25 -5.46 -8.52
CA VAL A 225 5.53 -6.10 -8.85
C VAL A 225 5.31 -7.49 -9.45
N ALA A 226 4.49 -8.31 -8.80
CA ALA A 226 4.19 -9.66 -9.26
C ALA A 226 3.55 -9.65 -10.65
N LEU A 227 2.64 -8.72 -10.90
CA LEU A 227 2.00 -8.53 -12.21
C LEU A 227 3.01 -8.11 -13.28
N GLY A 228 3.82 -7.09 -13.01
CA GLY A 228 4.86 -6.64 -13.96
C GLY A 228 5.81 -7.76 -14.34
N LEU A 229 6.31 -8.51 -13.34
CA LEU A 229 7.18 -9.67 -13.57
C LEU A 229 6.48 -10.80 -14.31
N ALA A 230 5.19 -11.06 -14.03
CA ALA A 230 4.41 -12.08 -14.72
C ALA A 230 4.20 -11.73 -16.20
N ILE A 231 3.88 -10.47 -16.52
CA ILE A 231 3.75 -9.99 -17.90
C ILE A 231 5.09 -10.09 -18.63
N ARG A 232 6.19 -9.71 -17.98
CA ARG A 232 7.53 -9.84 -18.56
C ARG A 232 7.88 -11.30 -18.83
N ASN A 233 7.65 -12.19 -17.87
CA ASN A 233 7.90 -13.63 -18.05
C ASN A 233 7.04 -14.22 -19.17
N ALA A 234 5.79 -13.75 -19.31
CA ALA A 234 4.91 -14.14 -20.38
C ALA A 234 5.45 -13.68 -21.75
N THR A 235 5.93 -12.44 -21.88
CA THR A 235 6.31 -11.82 -23.16
C THR A 235 7.73 -12.12 -23.61
N THR A 236 8.65 -12.40 -22.68
CA THR A 236 10.04 -12.74 -23.00
C THR A 236 10.07 -14.07 -23.74
N ARG A 237 10.64 -14.08 -24.95
CA ARG A 237 10.90 -15.33 -25.68
C ARG A 237 12.00 -16.10 -24.91
N PRO A 238 11.92 -17.44 -24.80
CA PRO A 238 13.08 -18.20 -24.36
C PRO A 238 14.26 -17.76 -25.23
N ALA A 239 15.41 -17.47 -24.62
CA ALA A 239 16.62 -17.23 -25.40
C ALA A 239 16.79 -18.42 -26.34
N THR A 240 16.81 -18.15 -27.64
CA THR A 240 17.17 -19.18 -28.63
C THR A 240 18.65 -19.48 -28.51
N MET A 241 19.12 -20.62 -29.04
CA MET A 241 20.58 -20.85 -29.13
C MET A 241 21.27 -19.70 -29.85
N ASP A 242 20.65 -19.10 -30.87
CA ASP A 242 21.18 -17.91 -31.57
C ASP A 242 21.35 -16.68 -30.64
N ASP A 243 20.40 -16.40 -29.75
CA ASP A 243 20.55 -15.31 -28.76
C ASP A 243 21.70 -15.59 -27.79
N MET A 244 21.99 -16.87 -27.54
CA MET A 244 23.10 -17.30 -26.69
C MET A 244 24.44 -17.20 -27.40
N ASP A 245 24.49 -17.47 -28.70
CA ASP A 245 25.70 -17.31 -29.51
C ASP A 245 26.08 -15.82 -29.62
N ASP A 246 25.10 -14.93 -29.79
CA ASP A 246 25.31 -13.48 -29.77
C ASP A 246 25.72 -12.95 -28.39
N LEU A 247 25.11 -13.46 -27.31
CA LEU A 247 25.46 -13.06 -25.94
C LEU A 247 26.82 -13.64 -25.52
N ALA A 248 27.14 -14.86 -25.92
CA ALA A 248 28.46 -15.47 -25.74
C ALA A 248 29.50 -14.70 -26.56
N ALA A 249 29.20 -14.29 -27.79
CA ALA A 249 30.07 -13.44 -28.59
C ALA A 249 30.28 -12.04 -27.97
N ALA A 250 29.27 -11.49 -27.28
CA ALA A 250 29.31 -10.17 -26.66
C ALA A 250 29.90 -10.13 -25.23
N LEU A 251 29.75 -11.20 -24.45
CA LEU A 251 30.23 -11.31 -23.06
C LEU A 251 31.54 -12.08 -22.92
N SER A 252 31.91 -12.90 -23.91
CA SER A 252 33.28 -13.36 -24.01
C SER A 252 34.15 -12.15 -24.35
N PRO A 253 35.15 -11.79 -23.54
CA PRO A 253 36.08 -10.74 -23.91
C PRO A 253 36.91 -11.26 -25.08
N GLN A 254 36.41 -11.17 -26.32
CA GLN A 254 36.95 -11.85 -27.53
C GLN A 254 38.27 -12.60 -27.26
N PRO A 255 38.24 -13.86 -26.75
CA PRO A 255 39.44 -14.56 -26.34
C PRO A 255 39.65 -15.86 -27.12
N LEU A 256 38.92 -16.08 -28.21
CA LEU A 256 39.18 -17.22 -29.08
C LEU A 256 40.38 -16.96 -29.99
N ASP A 257 40.67 -15.69 -30.28
CA ASP A 257 41.84 -15.25 -31.07
C ASP A 257 42.90 -14.52 -30.22
N ASP A 258 42.85 -14.55 -28.89
CA ASP A 258 43.97 -14.07 -28.07
C ASP A 258 45.07 -15.14 -28.04
N PRO A 259 46.19 -14.97 -28.80
CA PRO A 259 47.25 -15.96 -28.86
C PRO A 259 47.97 -16.14 -27.52
N PHE A 260 47.76 -15.23 -26.57
CA PHE A 260 48.41 -15.23 -25.27
C PHE A 260 47.67 -16.03 -24.20
N LEU A 261 46.47 -16.55 -24.47
CA LEU A 261 45.78 -17.44 -23.53
C LEU A 261 46.46 -18.81 -23.45
N PRO A 262 46.90 -19.25 -22.25
CA PRO A 262 47.51 -20.57 -22.06
C PRO A 262 46.60 -21.71 -22.54
N ALA A 263 47.19 -22.74 -23.14
CA ALA A 263 46.45 -23.88 -23.70
C ALA A 263 45.55 -24.59 -22.67
N GLU A 264 45.95 -24.65 -21.39
CA GLU A 264 45.13 -25.19 -20.30
C GLU A 264 43.86 -24.39 -20.05
N GLN A 265 43.93 -23.06 -20.15
CA GLN A 265 42.78 -22.18 -19.93
C GLN A 265 41.80 -22.29 -21.10
N ARG A 266 42.31 -22.45 -22.34
CA ARG A 266 41.50 -22.78 -23.53
C ARG A 266 40.82 -24.14 -23.39
N ALA A 267 41.52 -25.17 -22.93
CA ALA A 267 40.95 -26.50 -22.70
C ALA A 267 39.84 -26.47 -21.62
N ARG A 268 40.05 -25.74 -20.51
CA ARG A 268 39.02 -25.59 -19.46
C ARG A 268 37.79 -24.82 -19.94
N LEU A 269 37.97 -23.80 -20.78
CA LEU A 269 36.85 -23.05 -21.39
C LEU A 269 36.09 -23.91 -22.41
N ALA A 270 36.79 -24.73 -23.19
CA ALA A 270 36.16 -25.69 -24.11
C ALA A 270 35.40 -26.80 -23.37
N ASP A 271 35.93 -27.31 -22.26
CA ASP A 271 35.23 -28.29 -21.41
C ASP A 271 34.03 -27.67 -20.68
N THR A 272 34.10 -26.39 -20.30
CA THR A 272 32.92 -25.68 -19.75
C THR A 272 31.89 -25.30 -20.83
N ALA A 273 32.28 -25.24 -22.10
CA ALA A 273 31.37 -25.05 -23.23
C ALA A 273 30.48 -26.27 -23.51
N ILE A 274 30.76 -27.43 -22.88
CA ILE A 274 29.76 -28.48 -22.64
C ILE A 274 28.82 -27.99 -21.52
N MET A 275 28.15 -26.86 -21.78
CA MET A 275 27.28 -26.20 -20.83
C MET A 275 26.06 -27.10 -20.58
N PRO A 276 25.78 -27.49 -19.31
CA PRO A 276 24.51 -28.15 -18.99
C PRO A 276 23.39 -27.24 -19.47
N ALA A 277 22.52 -27.75 -20.35
CA ALA A 277 21.38 -27.04 -20.95
C ALA A 277 20.84 -25.99 -19.96
N LEU A 278 21.24 -24.73 -20.18
CA LEU A 278 21.03 -23.66 -19.22
C LEU A 278 19.52 -23.54 -19.04
N ARG A 279 19.03 -23.96 -17.87
CA ARG A 279 17.60 -23.96 -17.58
C ARG A 279 17.11 -22.54 -17.80
N PRO A 280 16.05 -22.33 -18.60
CA PRO A 280 15.53 -20.99 -18.85
C PRO A 280 15.34 -20.28 -17.51
N HIS A 281 16.01 -19.13 -17.35
CA HIS A 281 15.90 -18.34 -16.13
C HIS A 281 14.50 -17.73 -16.05
N TYR A 282 13.58 -18.44 -15.40
CA TYR A 282 12.25 -17.93 -15.10
C TYR A 282 12.35 -16.83 -14.04
N LEU A 283 11.76 -15.67 -14.33
CA LEU A 283 11.60 -14.62 -13.32
C LEU A 283 10.71 -15.15 -12.19
N PRO A 284 11.05 -14.92 -10.90
CA PRO A 284 10.37 -15.53 -9.77
C PRO A 284 9.01 -14.87 -9.42
N ALA A 285 8.16 -14.60 -10.42
CA ALA A 285 6.86 -13.93 -10.24
C ALA A 285 5.96 -14.66 -9.23
N SER A 286 5.99 -15.99 -9.18
CA SER A 286 5.22 -16.80 -8.23
C SER A 286 5.59 -16.52 -6.76
N ARG A 287 6.84 -16.15 -6.47
CA ARG A 287 7.27 -15.78 -5.12
C ARG A 287 6.64 -14.46 -4.67
N PHE A 288 6.56 -13.49 -5.57
CA PHE A 288 5.91 -12.21 -5.28
C PHE A 288 4.40 -12.36 -5.12
N TRP A 289 3.75 -13.23 -5.89
CA TRP A 289 2.34 -13.56 -5.66
C TRP A 289 2.09 -14.21 -4.29
N LEU A 290 2.97 -15.13 -3.86
CA LEU A 290 2.88 -15.73 -2.54
C LEU A 290 3.09 -14.70 -1.43
N LEU A 291 4.06 -13.80 -1.58
CA LEU A 291 4.29 -12.70 -0.63
C LEU A 291 3.08 -11.76 -0.57
N ALA A 292 2.47 -11.42 -1.71
CA ALA A 292 1.26 -10.60 -1.76
C ALA A 292 0.08 -11.29 -1.03
N GLY A 293 -0.10 -12.61 -1.25
CA GLY A 293 -1.13 -13.39 -0.56
C GLY A 293 -0.90 -13.48 0.94
N LEU A 294 0.34 -13.73 1.38
CA LEU A 294 0.72 -13.73 2.80
C LEU A 294 0.47 -12.36 3.44
N MET A 295 0.85 -11.29 2.76
CA MET A 295 0.57 -9.93 3.23
C MET A 295 -0.95 -9.68 3.30
N GLY A 296 -1.73 -10.21 2.35
CA GLY A 296 -3.19 -10.15 2.39
C GLY A 296 -3.80 -10.84 3.60
N VAL A 297 -3.25 -11.99 4.01
CA VAL A 297 -3.64 -12.67 5.25
C VAL A 297 -3.34 -11.80 6.47
N LEU A 298 -2.14 -11.19 6.54
CA LEU A 298 -1.80 -10.26 7.62
C LEU A 298 -2.77 -9.06 7.67
N THR A 299 -3.06 -8.44 6.52
CA THR A 299 -4.07 -7.39 6.41
C THR A 299 -5.42 -7.83 6.96
N ALA A 300 -5.87 -9.04 6.62
CA ALA A 300 -7.14 -9.59 7.11
C ALA A 300 -7.13 -9.82 8.63
N VAL A 301 -6.03 -10.31 9.21
CA VAL A 301 -5.88 -10.46 10.67
C VAL A 301 -6.06 -9.13 11.40
N PHE A 302 -5.44 -8.06 10.91
CA PHE A 302 -5.64 -6.72 11.49
C PHE A 302 -7.06 -6.21 11.27
N GLY A 303 -7.71 -6.55 10.16
CA GLY A 303 -9.13 -6.22 9.93
C GLY A 303 -10.06 -6.92 10.93
N ILE A 304 -9.80 -8.20 11.24
CA ILE A 304 -10.53 -8.95 12.27
C ILE A 304 -10.31 -8.32 13.64
N TRP A 305 -9.08 -7.89 13.97
CA TRP A 305 -8.79 -7.20 15.22
C TRP A 305 -9.57 -5.88 15.35
N VAL A 306 -9.64 -5.08 14.29
CA VAL A 306 -10.46 -3.85 14.26
C VAL A 306 -11.93 -4.16 14.57
N LEU A 307 -12.50 -5.20 13.95
CA LEU A 307 -13.90 -5.59 14.17
C LEU A 307 -14.15 -6.07 15.60
N ALA A 308 -13.30 -6.95 16.11
CA ALA A 308 -13.39 -7.47 17.47
C ALA A 308 -13.35 -6.34 18.50
N ARG A 309 -12.45 -5.37 18.32
CA ARG A 309 -12.32 -4.22 19.23
C ARG A 309 -13.57 -3.34 19.21
N ALA A 310 -14.13 -3.09 18.03
CA ALA A 310 -15.30 -2.23 17.87
C ALA A 310 -16.57 -2.79 18.55
N ALA A 311 -16.62 -4.11 18.81
CA ALA A 311 -17.75 -4.77 19.46
C ALA A 311 -17.43 -5.28 20.87
N ASP A 312 -16.26 -4.93 21.41
CA ASP A 312 -15.73 -5.44 22.69
C ASP A 312 -15.73 -6.98 22.78
N TYR A 313 -15.54 -7.65 21.63
CA TYR A 313 -15.47 -9.10 21.53
C TYR A 313 -14.05 -9.61 21.72
N ASN A 314 -13.95 -10.86 22.19
CA ASN A 314 -12.70 -11.61 22.06
C ASN A 314 -12.40 -11.81 20.56
N VAL A 315 -11.15 -11.62 20.14
CA VAL A 315 -10.72 -11.81 18.74
C VAL A 315 -11.02 -13.24 18.23
N LEU A 316 -11.17 -14.21 19.14
CA LEU A 316 -11.54 -15.58 18.83
C LEU A 316 -13.05 -15.83 18.71
N ASP A 317 -13.91 -14.85 19.01
CA ASP A 317 -15.36 -14.95 18.81
C ASP A 317 -15.73 -14.73 17.33
N TYR A 318 -15.41 -15.73 16.52
CA TYR A 318 -15.68 -15.72 15.08
C TYR A 318 -17.16 -15.56 14.75
N ARG A 319 -18.06 -16.04 15.63
CA ARG A 319 -19.50 -15.94 15.42
C ARG A 319 -19.98 -14.52 15.64
N GLY A 320 -19.59 -13.88 16.74
CA GLY A 320 -19.91 -12.47 17.00
C GLY A 320 -19.38 -11.54 15.91
N ILE A 321 -18.14 -11.74 15.48
CA ILE A 321 -17.53 -10.97 14.38
C ILE A 321 -18.30 -11.17 13.07
N TRP A 322 -18.69 -12.41 12.75
CA TRP A 322 -19.46 -12.70 11.54
C TRP A 322 -20.87 -12.09 11.57
N GLU A 323 -21.53 -12.13 12.72
CA GLU A 323 -22.83 -11.46 12.93
C GLU A 323 -22.68 -9.94 12.74
N GLN A 324 -21.58 -9.34 13.21
CA GLN A 324 -21.25 -7.92 13.01
C GLN A 324 -20.96 -7.54 11.54
N ILE A 325 -20.45 -8.49 10.74
CA ILE A 325 -20.25 -8.29 9.29
C ILE A 325 -21.59 -8.34 8.55
N ARG A 326 -22.45 -9.28 8.92
CA ARG A 326 -23.74 -9.53 8.25
C ARG A 326 -24.80 -8.49 8.62
N ASN A 327 -24.91 -8.14 9.91
CA ASN A 327 -25.98 -7.32 10.47
C ASN A 327 -25.40 -6.15 11.32
N PRO A 328 -24.66 -5.21 10.71
CA PRO A 328 -24.03 -4.12 11.46
C PRO A 328 -25.04 -3.24 12.23
N ASP A 329 -26.26 -3.08 11.71
CA ASP A 329 -27.27 -2.19 12.30
C ASP A 329 -27.91 -2.76 13.58
N GLN A 330 -27.97 -4.09 13.73
CA GLN A 330 -28.59 -4.73 14.89
C GLN A 330 -27.80 -4.52 16.19
N LEU A 331 -26.48 -4.34 16.10
CA LEU A 331 -25.60 -4.22 17.26
C LEU A 331 -25.59 -2.82 17.87
N ASN A 332 -25.97 -1.79 17.11
CA ASN A 332 -25.97 -0.41 17.60
C ASN A 332 -27.24 -0.05 18.39
N GLY A 333 -28.09 -1.03 18.74
CA GLY A 333 -29.32 -0.79 19.49
C GLY A 333 -30.37 0.00 18.72
N VAL A 334 -30.18 0.26 17.42
CA VAL A 334 -31.19 0.88 16.54
C VAL A 334 -32.19 -0.19 16.15
N SER A 335 -32.99 -0.64 17.13
CA SER A 335 -34.22 -1.37 16.84
C SER A 335 -35.18 -0.40 16.17
N ASN A 336 -35.11 -0.31 14.84
CA ASN A 336 -36.16 0.35 14.06
C ASN A 336 -37.46 -0.33 14.46
N GLY A 337 -38.29 0.35 15.26
CA GLY A 337 -39.54 -0.14 15.85
C GLY A 337 -40.64 -0.38 14.82
N GLY A 338 -40.29 -0.80 13.60
CA GLY A 338 -41.18 -1.28 12.56
C GLY A 338 -41.81 -2.60 12.97
N SER A 339 -42.79 -2.52 13.85
CA SER A 339 -43.81 -3.55 14.02
C SER A 339 -44.56 -3.69 12.68
N GLY A 340 -44.49 -4.86 12.05
CA GLY A 340 -45.45 -5.16 10.98
C GLY A 340 -44.90 -5.96 9.82
N THR A 341 -45.09 -7.28 9.92
CA THR A 341 -45.57 -8.14 8.84
C THR A 341 -44.71 -8.23 7.56
N GLY A 342 -43.86 -9.27 7.51
CA GLY A 342 -43.27 -9.77 6.26
C GLY A 342 -41.76 -9.74 6.28
N VAL A 343 -41.15 -10.74 6.91
CA VAL A 343 -39.71 -10.96 6.92
C VAL A 343 -39.25 -11.40 5.53
N GLU A 344 -39.12 -10.47 4.59
CA GLU A 344 -38.24 -10.69 3.44
C GLU A 344 -36.80 -10.56 3.94
N THR A 345 -36.21 -11.69 4.34
CA THR A 345 -34.77 -11.86 4.57
C THR A 345 -34.00 -11.76 3.25
N SER A 346 -34.18 -10.69 2.49
CA SER A 346 -33.25 -10.38 1.41
C SER A 346 -31.91 -10.05 2.07
N LEU A 347 -30.90 -10.88 1.80
CA LEU A 347 -29.53 -10.64 2.24
C LEU A 347 -29.05 -9.31 1.62
N LYS A 348 -29.21 -8.21 2.35
CA LYS A 348 -28.71 -6.90 1.92
C LYS A 348 -27.19 -6.92 2.01
N LEU A 349 -26.52 -6.74 0.88
CA LEU A 349 -25.06 -6.65 0.82
C LEU A 349 -24.61 -5.33 1.47
N THR A 350 -24.10 -5.40 2.69
CA THR A 350 -23.53 -4.25 3.41
C THR A 350 -22.14 -3.89 2.87
N ARG A 351 -21.69 -2.64 3.07
CA ARG A 351 -20.33 -2.21 2.69
C ARG A 351 -19.25 -3.08 3.34
N ARG A 352 -19.44 -3.40 4.63
CA ARG A 352 -18.55 -4.28 5.39
C ARG A 352 -18.50 -5.69 4.82
N MET A 353 -19.65 -6.29 4.51
CA MET A 353 -19.68 -7.62 3.87
C MET A 353 -19.02 -7.61 2.49
N ALA A 354 -19.29 -6.58 1.68
CA ALA A 354 -18.62 -6.41 0.38
C ALA A 354 -17.09 -6.29 0.53
N HIS A 355 -16.61 -5.53 1.52
CA HIS A 355 -15.18 -5.35 1.80
C HIS A 355 -14.51 -6.65 2.27
N VAL A 356 -15.19 -7.48 3.07
CA VAL A 356 -14.66 -8.79 3.49
C VAL A 356 -14.60 -9.77 2.30
N ILE A 357 -15.62 -9.78 1.44
CA ILE A 357 -15.67 -10.62 0.24
C ILE A 357 -14.55 -10.23 -0.75
N ALA A 358 -14.41 -8.94 -1.05
CA ALA A 358 -13.38 -8.44 -1.95
C ALA A 358 -11.97 -8.66 -1.38
N GLY A 359 -11.76 -8.42 -0.09
CA GLY A 359 -10.49 -8.73 0.59
C GLY A 359 -10.11 -10.21 0.53
N SER A 360 -11.07 -11.10 0.82
CA SER A 360 -10.86 -12.55 0.71
C SER A 360 -10.56 -12.98 -0.73
N SER A 361 -11.24 -12.36 -1.70
CA SER A 361 -11.02 -12.62 -3.13
C SER A 361 -9.60 -12.24 -3.57
N ILE A 362 -9.02 -11.16 -3.04
CA ILE A 362 -7.61 -10.78 -3.31
C ILE A 362 -6.65 -11.89 -2.85
N ILE A 363 -6.86 -12.45 -1.65
CA ILE A 363 -6.02 -13.54 -1.12
C ILE A 363 -6.14 -14.78 -2.03
N VAL A 364 -7.36 -15.18 -2.39
CA VAL A 364 -7.57 -16.34 -3.26
C VAL A 364 -6.95 -16.11 -4.65
N LEU A 365 -7.17 -14.95 -5.26
CA LEU A 365 -6.64 -14.63 -6.59
C LEU A 365 -5.11 -14.59 -6.61
N THR A 366 -4.47 -14.04 -5.58
CA THR A 366 -3.00 -14.02 -5.48
C THR A 366 -2.42 -15.43 -5.32
N LEU A 367 -3.07 -16.31 -4.55
CA LEU A 367 -2.67 -17.72 -4.43
C LEU A 367 -2.85 -18.48 -5.76
N LEU A 368 -3.98 -18.28 -6.45
CA LEU A 368 -4.20 -18.86 -7.77
C LEU A 368 -3.13 -18.39 -8.76
N LEU A 369 -2.86 -17.09 -8.82
CA LEU A 369 -1.80 -16.53 -9.66
C LEU A 369 -0.41 -17.10 -9.31
N ALA A 370 -0.10 -17.33 -8.03
CA ALA A 370 1.14 -17.99 -7.62
C ALA A 370 1.26 -19.41 -8.19
N ILE A 371 0.17 -20.19 -8.12
CA ILE A 371 0.10 -21.55 -8.67
C ILE A 371 0.24 -21.53 -10.20
N PHE A 372 -0.56 -20.71 -10.88
CA PHE A 372 -0.60 -20.70 -12.35
C PHE A 372 0.66 -20.12 -13.00
N THR A 373 1.27 -19.10 -12.40
CA THR A 373 2.57 -18.59 -12.89
C THR A 373 3.71 -19.58 -12.69
N ARG A 374 3.57 -20.52 -11.75
CA ARG A 374 4.53 -21.63 -11.55
C ARG A 374 4.29 -22.80 -12.51
N ILE A 375 3.04 -23.23 -12.67
CA ILE A 375 2.70 -24.45 -13.44
C ILE A 375 2.60 -24.16 -14.94
N ALA A 376 2.03 -23.01 -15.31
CA ALA A 376 1.68 -22.68 -16.69
C ALA A 376 2.10 -21.25 -17.08
N PRO A 377 3.39 -20.86 -16.94
CA PRO A 377 3.86 -19.50 -17.22
C PRO A 377 3.59 -19.04 -18.67
N ARG A 378 3.36 -19.98 -19.60
CA ARG A 378 3.10 -19.70 -21.01
C ARG A 378 1.63 -19.40 -21.33
N LYS A 379 0.68 -19.61 -20.41
CA LYS A 379 -0.74 -19.34 -20.64
C LYS A 379 -1.05 -17.85 -20.43
N ARG A 380 -0.49 -17.01 -21.32
CA ARG A 380 -0.52 -15.54 -21.23
C ARG A 380 -1.91 -14.99 -20.99
N MET A 381 -2.89 -15.42 -21.78
CA MET A 381 -4.27 -14.95 -21.69
C MET A 381 -4.88 -15.19 -20.30
N PHE A 382 -4.58 -16.34 -19.70
CA PHE A 382 -5.12 -16.71 -18.39
C PHE A 382 -4.48 -15.89 -17.27
N VAL A 383 -3.15 -15.72 -17.30
CA VAL A 383 -2.42 -14.87 -16.33
C VAL A 383 -2.88 -13.41 -16.46
N MET A 384 -3.06 -12.92 -17.68
CA MET A 384 -3.58 -11.57 -17.94
C MET A 384 -5.01 -11.41 -17.41
N PHE A 385 -5.90 -12.37 -17.68
CA PHE A 385 -7.28 -12.34 -17.19
C PHE A 385 -7.34 -12.30 -15.66
N LEU A 386 -6.63 -13.22 -14.97
CA LEU A 386 -6.59 -13.23 -13.51
C LEU A 386 -5.91 -11.98 -12.94
N GLY A 387 -4.87 -11.47 -13.60
CA GLY A 387 -4.21 -10.21 -13.21
C GLY A 387 -5.14 -9.02 -13.30
N LEU A 388 -5.91 -8.88 -14.39
CA LEU A 388 -6.92 -7.84 -14.55
C LEU A 388 -8.06 -7.97 -13.53
N LEU A 389 -8.53 -9.19 -13.29
CA LEU A 389 -9.54 -9.48 -12.27
C LEU A 389 -9.05 -9.09 -10.88
N LEU A 390 -7.80 -9.39 -10.55
CA LEU A 390 -7.17 -8.97 -9.29
C LEU A 390 -7.09 -7.44 -9.19
N LEU A 391 -6.65 -6.75 -10.24
CA LEU A 391 -6.60 -5.27 -10.24
C LEU A 391 -7.98 -4.65 -10.02
N ALA A 392 -9.01 -5.17 -10.69
CA ALA A 392 -10.39 -4.72 -10.50
C ALA A 392 -10.87 -4.97 -9.05
N THR A 393 -10.52 -6.13 -8.48
CA THR A 393 -10.85 -6.48 -7.09
C THR A 393 -10.12 -5.57 -6.10
N ILE A 394 -8.84 -5.25 -6.33
CA ILE A 394 -8.07 -4.30 -5.53
C ILE A 394 -8.70 -2.91 -5.60
N ALA A 395 -9.06 -2.42 -6.79
CA ALA A 395 -9.70 -1.12 -6.94
C ALA A 395 -11.04 -1.05 -6.19
N ALA A 396 -11.86 -2.09 -6.31
CA ALA A 396 -13.10 -2.22 -5.54
C ALA A 396 -12.84 -2.25 -4.02
N GLN A 397 -11.82 -2.98 -3.58
CA GLN A 397 -11.46 -3.07 -2.16
C GLN A 397 -10.98 -1.73 -1.59
N VAL A 398 -10.16 -0.99 -2.34
CA VAL A 398 -9.68 0.35 -1.95
C VAL A 398 -10.86 1.34 -1.89
N TRP A 399 -11.79 1.26 -2.84
CA TRP A 399 -13.01 2.08 -2.80
C TRP A 399 -13.88 1.76 -1.57
N LEU A 400 -14.18 0.48 -1.33
CA LEU A 400 -14.97 0.05 -0.18
C LEU A 400 -14.26 0.39 1.15
N GLY A 401 -12.94 0.24 1.21
CA GLY A 401 -12.13 0.63 2.36
C GLY A 401 -12.18 2.13 2.61
N THR A 402 -12.12 2.95 1.56
CA THR A 402 -12.29 4.41 1.65
C THR A 402 -13.68 4.76 2.21
N LEU A 403 -14.75 4.13 1.71
CA LEU A 403 -16.09 4.35 2.25
C LEU A 403 -16.17 3.95 3.73
N LEU A 404 -15.61 2.81 4.13
CA LEU A 404 -15.62 2.38 5.54
C LEU A 404 -14.73 3.23 6.45
N LEU A 405 -13.68 3.84 5.91
CA LEU A 405 -12.77 4.69 6.67
C LEU A 405 -13.38 6.06 6.93
N PHE A 406 -13.92 6.69 5.89
CA PHE A 406 -14.40 8.07 5.92
C PHE A 406 -15.90 8.21 6.21
N ASP A 407 -16.69 7.19 5.92
CA ASP A 407 -18.16 7.21 6.05
C ASP A 407 -18.65 6.08 6.97
N THR A 408 -19.96 5.86 7.03
CA THR A 408 -20.54 4.83 7.89
C THR A 408 -20.40 3.41 7.33
N ASN A 409 -20.57 2.41 8.20
CA ASN A 409 -20.58 0.99 7.84
C ASN A 409 -21.78 0.58 6.95
N SER A 410 -22.80 1.43 6.89
CA SER A 410 -24.06 1.26 6.17
C SER A 410 -24.18 2.25 5.00
N GLY A 411 -25.14 2.04 4.11
CA GLY A 411 -25.43 2.95 3.00
C GLY A 411 -24.99 2.46 1.63
N SER A 412 -24.97 3.37 0.65
CA SER A 412 -24.71 3.03 -0.74
C SER A 412 -23.29 2.50 -0.95
N MET A 413 -23.13 1.41 -1.72
CA MET A 413 -21.78 0.93 -2.13
C MET A 413 -21.12 1.84 -3.18
N ARG A 414 -21.86 2.79 -3.76
CA ARG A 414 -21.42 3.61 -4.90
C ARG A 414 -21.10 5.06 -4.55
N ALA A 415 -21.46 5.51 -3.35
CA ALA A 415 -21.31 6.91 -2.94
C ALA A 415 -21.20 7.00 -1.42
N PHE A 416 -20.66 8.13 -0.96
CA PHE A 416 -20.77 8.60 0.41
C PHE A 416 -22.24 8.91 0.76
N ASN A 417 -22.62 8.76 2.02
CA ASN A 417 -23.95 9.09 2.53
C ASN A 417 -24.21 10.61 2.59
#